data_AF-A0A2J7Q7U4-F1
#
_entry.id   AF-A0A2J7Q7U4-F1
#
_cell.length_a   1.000
_cell.length_b   1.000
_cell.length_c   1.000
_cell.angle_alpha   90.00
_cell.angle_beta   90.00
_cell.angle_gamma   90.00
#
_symmetry.space_group_name_H-M   'P 1'
#
loop_
_entity.id
_entity.type
_entity.pdbx_description
1 polymer ?
#
loop_
_entity_poly.entity_id
_entity_poly.type
_entity_poly.pdbx_seq_one_letter_code
_entity_poly.pdbx_strand_id
1 'polypeptide(L)'
;MCVTYIQPFGESSWVEFHRTEVIHNTHDPDFASKVQISYRFEERQSLKFEVYDIDSPNQSLEEHDFLGVATCSLGQIISSGKVHVPLSQRGLGARGDQQGHMIIIAEELVALKDEVIMQFSGTKLDKKKFIFWKSDPFLVFHKSLESGDYAVVHKTEVIITLLASELDISVLQVTLS
;
A
#
# COMPACT_ATOMS: atom_id res chain seq x y z
N MET A 1 -8.61 0.66 -2.23
CA MET A 1 -7.67 1.81 -2.08
C MET A 1 -7.67 2.28 -0.64
N CYS A 2 -6.56 2.82 -0.14
CA CYS A 2 -6.48 3.45 1.18
C CYS A 2 -6.14 4.94 1.05
N VAL A 3 -6.86 5.79 1.79
CA VAL A 3 -6.64 7.23 1.89
C VAL A 3 -6.13 7.57 3.28
N THR A 4 -4.96 8.20 3.37
CA THR A 4 -4.35 8.63 4.62
C THR A 4 -4.64 10.11 4.84
N TYR A 5 -5.08 10.44 6.06
CA TYR A 5 -5.29 11.80 6.53
C TYR A 5 -4.39 12.08 7.71
N ILE A 6 -3.89 13.32 7.76
CA ILE A 6 -3.19 13.86 8.92
C ILE A 6 -4.04 14.94 9.58
N GLN A 7 -3.80 15.16 10.87
CA GLN A 7 -4.33 16.31 11.58
C GLN A 7 -3.18 17.28 11.88
N PRO A 8 -3.10 18.43 11.18
CA PRO A 8 -2.07 19.43 11.44
C PRO A 8 -2.09 19.93 12.90
N PHE A 9 -0.93 20.36 13.39
CA PHE A 9 -0.81 20.82 14.77
C PHE A 9 -1.71 22.04 15.01
N GLY A 10 -2.55 21.97 16.06
CA GLY A 10 -3.49 23.03 16.41
C GLY A 10 -4.77 23.06 15.58
N GLU A 11 -4.93 22.18 14.59
CA GLU A 11 -6.15 22.09 13.78
C GLU A 11 -7.07 20.96 14.27
N SER A 12 -8.39 21.16 14.14
CA SER A 12 -9.38 20.12 14.40
C SER A 12 -9.75 19.31 13.15
N SER A 13 -9.40 19.82 11.96
CA SER A 13 -9.74 19.23 10.67
C SER A 13 -8.73 18.18 10.24
N TRP A 14 -9.24 17.11 9.61
CA TRP A 14 -8.44 16.14 8.88
C TRP A 14 -8.11 16.68 7.49
N VAL A 15 -6.85 16.55 7.08
CA VAL A 15 -6.38 16.92 5.75
C VAL A 15 -5.90 15.66 5.04
N GLU A 16 -6.37 15.45 3.81
CA GLU A 16 -5.93 14.33 2.98
C GLU A 16 -4.43 14.49 2.68
N PHE A 17 -3.66 13.44 2.96
CA PHE A 17 -2.21 13.45 2.84
C PHE A 17 -1.71 12.55 1.72
N HIS A 18 -2.34 11.39 1.53
CA HIS A 18 -1.89 10.39 0.57
C HIS A 18 -3.01 9.45 0.14
N ARG A 19 -2.94 8.96 -1.10
CA ARG A 19 -3.77 7.85 -1.62
C ARG A 19 -2.85 6.76 -2.15
N THR A 20 -3.13 5.51 -1.77
CA THR A 20 -2.43 4.35 -2.33
C THR A 20 -2.92 4.06 -3.76
N GLU A 21 -2.25 3.13 -4.43
CA GLU A 21 -2.80 2.53 -5.63
C GLU A 21 -4.11 1.76 -5.35
N VAL A 22 -4.84 1.49 -6.44
CA VAL A 22 -6.01 0.62 -6.43
C VAL A 22 -5.56 -0.81 -6.69
N ILE A 23 -5.95 -1.73 -5.81
CA ILE A 23 -5.69 -3.16 -5.98
C ILE A 23 -7.04 -3.85 -6.21
N HIS A 24 -7.23 -4.36 -7.42
CA HIS A 24 -8.48 -5.01 -7.81
C HIS A 24 -8.52 -6.47 -7.36
N ASN A 25 -9.73 -6.96 -7.08
CA ASN A 25 -10.04 -8.38 -6.84
C ASN A 25 -9.26 -9.03 -5.69
N THR A 26 -9.07 -8.30 -4.57
CA THR A 26 -8.47 -8.86 -3.36
C THR A 26 -9.23 -8.43 -2.11
N HIS A 27 -9.33 -9.34 -1.14
CA HIS A 27 -9.80 -9.06 0.22
C HIS A 27 -8.65 -8.79 1.21
N ASP A 28 -7.40 -8.98 0.78
CA ASP A 28 -6.19 -8.79 1.57
C ASP A 28 -5.16 -7.98 0.74
N PRO A 29 -5.38 -6.65 0.58
CA PRO A 29 -4.52 -5.80 -0.23
C PRO A 29 -3.20 -5.48 0.48
N ASP A 30 -2.07 -5.65 -0.22
CA ASP A 30 -0.75 -5.13 0.19
C ASP A 30 -0.34 -3.99 -0.73
N PHE A 31 -0.23 -2.77 -0.17
CA PHE A 31 0.03 -1.54 -0.92
C PHE A 31 1.54 -1.27 -1.02
N ALA A 32 2.02 -1.07 -2.25
CA ALA A 32 3.38 -0.65 -2.55
C ALA A 32 3.61 0.83 -2.24
N SER A 33 2.60 1.69 -2.46
CA SER A 33 2.71 3.12 -2.20
C SER A 33 2.86 3.41 -0.70
N LYS A 34 3.89 4.18 -0.32
CA LYS A 34 4.23 4.47 1.08
C LYS A 34 4.07 5.95 1.42
N VAL A 35 3.78 6.20 2.70
CA VAL A 35 3.61 7.53 3.27
C VAL A 35 4.91 7.97 3.95
N GLN A 36 5.48 9.09 3.52
CA GLN A 36 6.67 9.69 4.15
C GLN A 36 6.26 10.82 5.10
N ILE A 37 6.47 10.63 6.40
CA ILE A 37 6.11 11.62 7.44
C ILE A 37 7.27 11.79 8.41
N SER A 38 7.63 13.05 8.70
CA SER A 38 8.57 13.37 9.78
C SER A 38 7.94 13.13 11.15
N TYR A 39 8.60 12.32 11.98
CA TYR A 39 8.20 12.10 13.36
C TYR A 39 8.69 13.21 14.28
N ARG A 40 7.80 13.75 15.12
CA ARG A 40 8.07 14.76 16.17
C ARG A 40 7.63 14.20 17.51
N PHE A 41 8.59 13.90 18.39
CA PHE A 41 8.32 13.19 19.65
C PHE A 41 7.53 14.04 20.67
N GLU A 42 7.63 15.36 20.53
CA GLU A 42 6.96 16.37 21.34
C GLU A 42 5.48 16.58 20.96
N GLU A 43 5.02 16.02 19.83
CA GLU A 43 3.68 16.19 19.31
C GLU A 43 2.91 14.87 19.21
N ARG A 44 1.62 14.91 19.56
CA ARG A 44 0.70 13.80 19.24
C ARG A 44 0.24 13.92 17.79
N GLN A 45 0.99 13.33 16.87
CA GLN A 45 0.64 13.27 15.46
C GLN A 45 -0.40 12.17 15.21
N SER A 46 -1.67 12.55 14.99
CA SER A 46 -2.78 11.62 14.73
C SER A 46 -2.90 11.31 13.24
N LEU A 47 -3.08 10.04 12.90
CA LEU A 47 -3.28 9.54 11.56
C LEU A 47 -4.66 8.87 11.46
N LYS A 48 -5.35 9.09 10.35
CA LYS A 48 -6.60 8.42 10.01
C LYS A 48 -6.48 7.79 8.63
N PHE A 49 -6.90 6.55 8.51
CA PHE A 49 -6.88 5.77 7.28
C PHE A 49 -8.30 5.40 6.92
N GLU A 50 -8.74 5.75 5.73
CA GLU A 50 -10.05 5.36 5.19
C GLU A 50 -9.85 4.42 4.01
N VAL A 51 -10.52 3.28 4.05
CA VAL A 51 -10.44 2.23 3.01
C VAL A 51 -11.70 2.28 2.17
N TYR A 52 -11.51 2.20 0.85
CA TYR A 52 -12.57 2.24 -0.15
C TYR A 52 -12.44 1.08 -1.13
N ASP A 53 -13.57 0.50 -1.50
CA ASP A 53 -13.71 -0.29 -2.72
C ASP A 53 -13.92 0.66 -3.90
N ILE A 54 -13.20 0.43 -4.99
CA ILE A 54 -13.13 1.38 -6.10
C ILE A 54 -13.86 0.77 -7.30
N ASP A 55 -15.08 1.23 -7.52
CA ASP A 55 -15.98 0.75 -8.58
C ASP A 55 -15.92 1.61 -9.85
N SER A 56 -15.39 2.83 -9.74
CA SER A 56 -15.36 3.80 -10.82
C SER A 56 -13.93 4.35 -11.07
N PRO A 57 -13.64 4.83 -12.28
CA PRO A 57 -12.37 5.52 -12.57
C PRO A 57 -12.34 6.96 -12.01
N ASN A 58 -13.42 7.44 -11.39
CA ASN A 58 -13.47 8.80 -10.86
C ASN A 58 -12.61 8.94 -9.61
N GLN A 59 -12.04 10.12 -9.41
CA GLN A 59 -11.24 10.45 -8.23
C GLN A 59 -12.10 10.86 -7.03
N SER A 60 -13.39 11.13 -7.21
CA SER A 60 -14.29 11.47 -6.11
C SER A 60 -14.52 10.30 -5.16
N LEU A 61 -14.27 10.48 -3.87
CA LEU A 61 -14.49 9.46 -2.83
C LEU A 61 -15.98 9.18 -2.57
N GLU A 62 -16.86 10.07 -3.01
CA GLU A 62 -18.32 9.92 -2.85
C GLU A 62 -18.90 8.86 -3.78
N GLU A 63 -18.17 8.47 -4.82
CA GLU A 63 -18.59 7.47 -5.82
C GLU A 63 -18.08 6.06 -5.51
N HIS A 64 -17.35 5.90 -4.40
CA HIS A 64 -16.68 4.67 -4.00
C HIS A 64 -17.25 4.13 -2.70
N ASP A 65 -17.32 2.81 -2.57
CA ASP A 65 -17.89 2.16 -1.41
C ASP A 65 -16.92 2.23 -0.22
N PHE A 66 -17.35 2.86 0.86
CA PHE A 66 -16.55 2.98 2.09
C PHE A 66 -16.52 1.66 2.86
N LEU A 67 -15.32 1.10 3.05
CA LEU A 67 -15.10 -0.18 3.72
C LEU A 67 -14.73 -0.03 5.20
N GLY A 68 -14.15 1.09 5.61
CA GLY A 68 -13.83 1.30 7.02
C GLY A 68 -12.80 2.38 7.30
N VAL A 69 -12.71 2.76 8.57
CA VAL A 69 -11.75 3.73 9.09
C VAL A 69 -10.94 3.14 10.22
N ALA A 70 -9.64 3.42 10.22
CA ALA A 70 -8.71 3.16 11.31
C ALA A 70 -8.04 4.47 11.73
N THR A 71 -7.84 4.66 13.03
CA THR A 71 -7.14 5.83 13.59
C THR A 71 -6.09 5.38 14.58
N CYS A 72 -4.88 5.90 14.49
CA CYS A 72 -3.81 5.68 15.46
C CYS A 72 -2.89 6.92 15.51
N SER A 73 -2.01 7.01 16.50
CA SER A 73 -0.95 8.03 16.49
C SER A 73 0.31 7.49 15.81
N LEU A 74 1.09 8.37 15.19
CA LEU A 74 2.40 8.01 14.63
C LEU A 74 3.32 7.42 15.71
N GLY A 75 3.30 7.97 16.93
CA GLY A 75 4.06 7.44 18.05
C GLY A 75 3.70 6.00 18.43
N GLN A 76 2.44 5.56 18.28
CA GLN A 76 2.07 4.16 18.49
C GLN A 76 2.71 3.24 17.45
N ILE A 77 2.78 3.68 16.19
CA ILE A 77 3.38 2.89 15.10
C ILE A 77 4.89 2.82 15.32
N ILE A 78 5.55 3.96 15.54
CA ILE A 78 7.00 4.04 15.71
C ILE A 78 7.48 3.23 16.92
N SER A 79 6.76 3.28 18.05
CA SER A 79 7.14 2.53 19.25
C SER A 79 7.02 1.00 19.09
N SER A 80 6.13 0.52 18.22
CA SER A 80 5.89 -0.92 18.03
C SER A 80 6.53 -1.48 16.75
N GLY A 81 6.93 -0.61 15.80
CA GLY A 81 7.33 -0.95 14.43
C GLY A 81 6.17 -1.42 13.54
N LYS A 82 5.21 -2.14 14.13
CA LYS A 82 4.03 -2.70 13.47
C LYS A 82 2.83 -2.59 14.41
N VAL A 83 1.69 -2.14 13.90
CA VAL A 83 0.42 -2.09 14.63
C VAL A 83 -0.70 -2.74 13.84
N HIS A 84 -1.61 -3.40 14.56
CA HIS A 84 -2.85 -3.96 14.02
C HIS A 84 -4.01 -3.09 14.53
N VAL A 85 -4.76 -2.48 13.62
CA VAL A 85 -5.86 -1.57 13.97
C VAL A 85 -7.16 -2.09 13.33
N PRO A 86 -8.23 -2.30 14.10
CA PRO A 86 -9.50 -2.74 13.53
C PRO A 86 -10.12 -1.64 12.65
N LEU A 87 -10.74 -2.04 11.55
CA LEU A 87 -11.52 -1.14 10.70
C LEU A 87 -12.93 -0.98 11.28
N SER A 88 -13.32 0.26 11.53
CA SER A 88 -14.64 0.63 12.06
C SER A 88 -15.49 1.35 11.00
N GLN A 89 -16.81 1.31 11.15
CA GLN A 89 -17.72 2.13 10.34
C GLN A 89 -17.68 3.62 10.73
N ARG A 90 -18.05 4.52 9.80
CA ARG A 90 -18.15 5.96 10.09
C ARG A 90 -19.16 6.23 11.21
N GLY A 91 -18.76 7.03 12.20
CA GLY A 91 -19.65 7.52 13.27
C GLY A 91 -20.04 6.51 14.35
N LEU A 92 -19.69 5.23 14.22
CA LEU A 92 -20.04 4.19 15.20
C LEU A 92 -18.93 3.93 16.25
N GLY A 93 -17.73 4.48 16.04
CA GLY A 93 -16.57 4.27 16.90
C GLY A 93 -16.23 2.79 17.07
N ALA A 94 -15.49 2.45 18.14
CA ALA A 94 -15.08 1.07 18.45
C ALA A 94 -16.23 0.12 18.85
N ARG A 95 -17.50 0.55 18.74
CA ARG A 95 -18.71 -0.22 19.07
C ARG A 95 -19.47 -0.71 17.83
N GLY A 96 -19.03 -0.33 16.63
CA GLY A 96 -19.57 -0.87 15.38
C GLY A 96 -19.03 -2.28 15.08
N ASP A 97 -19.70 -2.97 14.17
CA ASP A 97 -19.24 -4.28 13.67
C ASP A 97 -17.84 -4.12 13.03
N GLN A 98 -16.93 -5.03 13.36
CA GLN A 98 -15.55 -4.98 12.88
C GLN A 98 -15.51 -5.56 11.47
N GLN A 99 -15.21 -4.71 10.48
CA GLN A 99 -15.23 -5.11 9.07
C GLN A 99 -13.89 -5.67 8.55
N GLY A 100 -12.92 -5.82 9.46
CA GLY A 100 -11.57 -6.25 9.14
C GLY A 100 -10.55 -5.54 10.01
N HIS A 101 -9.29 -5.64 9.63
CA HIS A 101 -8.19 -4.96 10.30
C HIS A 101 -7.21 -4.41 9.27
N MET A 102 -6.48 -3.38 9.67
CA MET A 102 -5.38 -2.80 8.92
C MET A 102 -4.08 -3.08 9.69
N ILE A 103 -3.05 -3.48 8.95
CA ILE A 103 -1.71 -3.62 9.46
C ILE A 103 -0.91 -2.41 8.99
N ILE A 104 -0.33 -1.67 9.93
CA ILE A 104 0.47 -0.47 9.63
C ILE A 104 1.88 -0.72 10.13
N ILE A 105 2.85 -0.57 9.25
CA ILE A 105 4.27 -0.77 9.53
C ILE A 105 4.99 0.55 9.30
N ALA A 106 5.88 0.92 10.22
CA ALA A 106 6.77 2.05 10.03
C ALA A 106 8.22 1.58 10.00
N GLU A 107 8.97 2.14 9.07
CA GLU A 107 10.42 2.02 9.01
C GLU A 107 11.02 3.43 9.10
N GLU A 108 12.13 3.55 9.83
CA GLU A 108 12.92 4.78 9.80
C GLU A 108 13.63 4.87 8.45
N LEU A 109 13.40 5.98 7.74
CA LEU A 109 14.09 6.22 6.48
C LEU A 109 15.50 6.72 6.78
N VAL A 110 16.49 5.89 6.49
CA VAL A 110 17.88 6.32 6.50
C VAL A 110 18.14 7.02 5.17
N ALA A 111 18.84 8.16 5.19
CA ALA A 111 19.22 8.84 3.96
C ALA A 111 20.35 8.06 3.25
N LEU A 112 20.01 6.94 2.63
CA LEU A 112 20.87 6.22 1.71
C LEU A 112 20.66 6.81 0.31
N LYS A 113 21.77 7.06 -0.39
CA LYS A 113 21.77 7.59 -1.77
C LYS A 113 22.19 6.51 -2.78
N ASP A 114 22.11 5.25 -2.36
CA ASP A 114 22.50 4.14 -3.19
C ASP A 114 21.34 3.79 -4.13
N GLU A 115 21.66 3.76 -5.42
CA GLU A 115 20.71 3.40 -6.47
C GLU A 115 21.16 2.08 -7.10
N VAL A 116 20.21 1.16 -7.26
CA VAL A 116 20.43 -0.10 -7.97
C VAL A 116 19.52 -0.12 -9.18
N ILE A 117 20.12 -0.24 -10.37
CA ILE A 117 19.38 -0.45 -11.61
C ILE A 117 19.39 -1.95 -11.91
N MET A 118 18.21 -2.54 -11.99
CA MET A 118 18.03 -3.97 -12.26
C MET A 118 17.24 -4.15 -13.56
N GLN A 119 17.62 -5.16 -14.33
CA GLN A 119 16.93 -5.57 -15.55
C GLN A 119 16.54 -7.04 -15.42
N PHE A 120 15.26 -7.33 -15.61
CA PHE A 120 14.71 -8.67 -15.50
C PHE A 120 14.25 -9.18 -16.87
N SER A 121 14.49 -10.46 -17.14
CA SER A 121 13.91 -11.17 -18.28
C SER A 121 13.45 -12.56 -17.84
N GLY A 122 12.32 -12.99 -18.38
CA GLY A 122 11.75 -14.32 -18.15
C GLY A 122 11.67 -15.08 -19.46
N THR A 123 12.06 -16.34 -19.47
CA THR A 123 11.87 -17.22 -20.64
C THR A 123 11.14 -18.48 -20.22
N LYS A 124 10.33 -19.04 -21.14
CA LYS A 124 9.57 -20.28 -20.91
C LYS A 124 8.70 -20.25 -19.63
N LEU A 125 8.15 -19.09 -19.28
CA LEU A 125 7.21 -18.99 -18.17
C LEU A 125 6.02 -19.94 -18.41
N ASP A 126 5.64 -20.67 -17.36
CA ASP A 126 4.57 -21.64 -17.47
C ASP A 126 3.26 -20.93 -17.80
N LYS A 127 2.63 -21.37 -18.89
CA LYS A 127 1.30 -20.90 -19.26
C LYS A 127 0.33 -21.76 -18.47
N LYS A 128 -0.13 -21.28 -17.30
CA LYS A 128 -1.21 -21.97 -16.58
C LYS A 128 -2.43 -22.07 -17.52
N LYS A 129 -2.65 -23.28 -18.06
CA LYS A 129 -3.67 -23.60 -19.07
C LYS A 129 -5.05 -23.79 -18.45
N PHE A 130 -5.57 -22.81 -17.72
CA PHE A 130 -6.96 -22.82 -17.31
C PHE A 130 -7.71 -21.74 -18.09
N ILE A 131 -8.30 -22.18 -19.22
CA ILE A 131 -9.39 -21.53 -19.97
C ILE A 131 -9.03 -20.14 -20.55
N PHE A 132 -8.56 -20.13 -21.81
CA PHE A 132 -8.49 -18.98 -22.74
C PHE A 132 -7.87 -17.64 -22.25
N TRP A 133 -7.26 -17.56 -21.08
CA TRP A 133 -6.54 -16.38 -20.63
C TRP A 133 -5.04 -16.53 -20.87
N LYS A 134 -4.42 -15.50 -21.45
CA LYS A 134 -2.98 -15.43 -21.71
C LYS A 134 -2.26 -15.27 -20.37
N SER A 135 -1.07 -15.85 -20.23
CA SER A 135 -0.22 -15.55 -19.09
C SER A 135 0.18 -14.07 -19.19
N ASP A 136 -0.24 -13.29 -18.20
CA ASP A 136 0.01 -11.85 -18.07
C ASP A 136 0.96 -11.63 -16.88
N PRO A 137 2.25 -11.97 -17.03
CA PRO A 137 3.21 -11.95 -15.93
C PRO A 137 3.51 -10.53 -15.46
N PHE A 138 3.80 -10.40 -14.17
CA PHE A 138 4.30 -9.20 -13.51
C PHE A 138 5.28 -9.60 -12.41
N LEU A 139 6.10 -8.65 -11.95
CA LEU A 139 7.02 -8.84 -10.83
C LEU A 139 6.52 -8.07 -9.60
N VAL A 140 6.70 -8.66 -8.42
CA VAL A 140 6.47 -8.00 -7.13
C VAL A 140 7.75 -8.10 -6.31
N PHE A 141 8.32 -6.96 -5.97
CA PHE A 141 9.50 -6.84 -5.15
C PHE A 141 9.10 -6.70 -3.69
N HIS A 142 9.71 -7.53 -2.86
CA HIS A 142 9.51 -7.53 -1.43
C HIS A 142 10.81 -7.16 -0.71
N LYS A 143 10.70 -6.26 0.27
CA LYS A 143 11.78 -5.96 1.21
C LYS A 143 11.58 -6.82 2.46
N SER A 144 12.64 -7.48 2.91
CA SER A 144 12.64 -8.16 4.20
C SER A 144 12.74 -7.11 5.31
N LEU A 145 11.88 -7.22 6.30
CA LEU A 145 11.83 -6.35 7.47
C LEU A 145 12.64 -6.95 8.62
N GLU A 146 13.04 -6.12 9.59
CA GLU A 146 13.74 -6.59 10.81
C GLU A 146 12.92 -7.62 11.61
N SER A 147 11.59 -7.57 11.50
CA SER A 147 10.68 -8.55 12.12
C SER A 147 10.75 -9.95 11.49
N GLY A 148 11.41 -10.09 10.33
CA GLY A 148 11.40 -11.31 9.51
C GLY A 148 10.21 -11.39 8.53
N ASP A 149 9.27 -10.44 8.60
CA ASP A 149 8.20 -10.28 7.61
C ASP A 149 8.75 -9.69 6.29
N TYR A 150 7.90 -9.68 5.26
CA TYR A 150 8.18 -9.06 3.97
C TYR A 150 7.14 -8.00 3.66
N ALA A 151 7.57 -6.86 3.10
CA ALA A 151 6.68 -5.79 2.62
C ALA A 151 6.85 -5.57 1.12
N VAL A 152 5.74 -5.40 0.40
CA VAL A 152 5.79 -5.00 -1.01
C VAL A 152 6.38 -3.59 -1.12
N VAL A 153 7.41 -3.43 -1.95
CA VAL A 153 8.08 -2.15 -2.22
C VAL A 153 7.93 -1.70 -3.67
N HIS A 154 7.69 -2.65 -4.58
CA HIS A 154 7.44 -2.33 -5.98
C HIS A 154 6.64 -3.44 -6.64
N LYS A 155 5.76 -3.07 -7.56
CA LYS A 155 5.05 -3.99 -8.44
C LYS A 155 5.08 -3.43 -9.86
N THR A 156 5.49 -4.26 -10.82
CA THR A 156 5.52 -3.85 -12.23
C THR A 156 4.11 -3.82 -12.81
N GLU A 157 3.94 -3.10 -13.90
CA GLU A 157 2.79 -3.27 -14.78
C GLU A 157 2.67 -4.72 -15.26
N VAL A 158 1.46 -5.06 -15.67
CA VAL A 158 1.17 -6.35 -16.30
C VAL A 158 1.71 -6.33 -17.72
N ILE A 159 2.65 -7.23 -18.02
CA ILE A 159 3.24 -7.33 -19.36
C ILE A 159 2.26 -8.12 -20.25
N ILE A 160 1.44 -7.39 -21.00
CA ILE A 160 0.53 -7.99 -21.99
C ILE A 160 1.37 -8.54 -23.13
N THR A 161 1.59 -9.85 -23.12
CA THR A 161 2.45 -10.50 -24.12
C THR A 161 1.69 -10.59 -25.45
N LEU A 162 1.81 -9.66 -26.40
CA LEU A 162 1.29 -9.86 -27.76
C LEU A 162 2.20 -10.83 -28.55
N LEU A 163 1.98 -12.14 -28.38
CA LEU A 163 2.50 -13.20 -29.26
C LEU A 163 4.04 -13.20 -29.45
N ALA A 164 4.82 -13.26 -28.38
CA ALA A 164 6.18 -13.77 -28.44
C ALA A 164 6.53 -14.45 -27.12
N SER A 165 7.29 -15.53 -27.16
CA SER A 165 7.69 -16.36 -26.01
C SER A 165 8.78 -15.74 -25.14
N GLU A 166 8.90 -14.42 -25.13
CA GLU A 166 9.98 -13.67 -24.49
C GLU A 166 9.37 -12.55 -23.66
N LEU A 167 9.72 -12.47 -22.38
CA LEU A 167 9.41 -11.31 -21.56
C LEU A 167 10.30 -10.16 -22.04
N ASP A 168 9.68 -9.04 -22.43
CA ASP A 168 10.41 -7.84 -22.76
C ASP A 168 10.94 -7.16 -21.48
N ILE A 169 12.06 -6.47 -21.62
CA ILE A 169 12.93 -6.01 -20.53
C ILE A 169 12.22 -4.93 -19.72
N SER A 170 11.87 -5.19 -18.45
CA SER A 170 11.55 -4.14 -17.50
C SER A 170 12.85 -3.64 -16.85
N VAL A 171 13.21 -2.39 -17.13
CA VAL A 171 14.29 -1.69 -16.41
C VAL A 171 13.68 -1.05 -15.17
N LEU A 172 14.07 -1.54 -14.00
CA LEU A 172 13.67 -0.95 -12.72
C LEU A 172 14.86 -0.26 -12.08
N GLN A 173 14.73 1.05 -11.86
CA GLN A 173 15.61 1.79 -10.97
C GLN A 173 15.01 1.71 -9.56
N VAL A 174 15.69 1.05 -8.65
CA VAL A 174 15.33 0.99 -7.23
C VAL A 174 16.29 1.90 -6.46
N THR A 175 15.74 2.91 -5.82
CA THR A 175 16.47 3.69 -4.80
C THR A 175 16.37 2.94 -3.49
N LEU A 176 17.52 2.58 -2.90
CA LEU A 176 17.58 2.00 -1.57
C LEU A 176 17.52 3.13 -0.55
N SER A 177 16.49 3.14 0.28
CA SER A 177 16.30 4.03 1.44
C SER A 177 16.25 3.24 2.73
#